data_AF-A0A2E5T1P6-F1
#
_entry.id   AF-A0A2E5T1P6-F1
#
_cell.length_a   1.000
_cell.length_b   1.000
_cell.length_c   1.000
_cell.angle_alpha   90.00
_cell.angle_beta   90.00
_cell.angle_gamma   90.00
#
_symmetry.space_group_name_H-M   'P 1'
#
loop_
_entity.id
_entity.type
_entity.pdbx_description
1 polymer ?
#
loop_
_entity_poly.entity_id
_entity_poly.type
_entity_poly.pdbx_seq_one_letter_code
_entity_poly.pdbx_strand_id
1 'polypeptide(L)'
;MKLFENHPSEVLSYLKQPIIENDYELEIIFGSTPYKNPIDKKIFMNILEKCKMKYKRSSESINLDITTEYYGKPSNVRATIHGLDSIKKYCKDSSLEDILNVEYLQKKLVKDKQGLKDENYNVRLKIKTEEKLHDNHHFVKTFNHNYQEKKKHYRYKKRFSFITGDQLFRIDLTILKSTKYHKGKYDFQKTFKEANILNNPETYELEIEYIGWKKDKITGNQIIDKLYHQFMNEGGIDQSNLGIDNMYDPLHVGIDLGLFEGIDADQDYTYEIHSPRFDDNSNPKLLMRFTDSSIRYTKEDYHKLIGKSTLIKKDYFLENNIDMRLHTVLVEYSKKGIIHGTISEIFEEIDEKTNKYIDTKVRVSFFPEIANYKEVLVPLKYLYGGNFIIEHDKIKINFMDTITPERTLPWEEDEDKEKKQHNLNMLVSELLNILEDNVIYLSKIIYNTDELISYQLKEDILKEYKKLTNQKTKYFTFIGPQPISLNKSNIDINNPNSILVDYAVTEKADGERYELLIIDNNSYLINAKKI
;
A
#
# COMPACT_ATOMS: atom_id res chain seq x y z
N MET A 1 -13.56 -4.24 -21.79
CA MET A 1 -14.07 -4.83 -20.53
C MET A 1 -13.91 -3.79 -19.45
N LYS A 2 -15.00 -3.33 -18.82
CA LYS A 2 -14.96 -2.33 -17.75
C LYS A 2 -15.12 -2.98 -16.39
N LEU A 3 -14.48 -2.43 -15.36
CA LEU A 3 -14.57 -2.95 -13.99
C LEU A 3 -15.96 -2.63 -13.42
N PHE A 4 -16.64 -3.67 -12.92
CA PHE A 4 -18.03 -3.66 -12.48
C PHE A 4 -19.02 -3.16 -13.54
N GLU A 5 -18.79 -3.52 -14.82
CA GLU A 5 -19.65 -3.14 -15.96
C GLU A 5 -21.14 -3.52 -15.77
N ASN A 6 -21.42 -4.61 -15.06
CA ASN A 6 -22.78 -5.05 -14.75
C ASN A 6 -23.44 -4.25 -13.60
N HIS A 7 -22.66 -3.50 -12.81
CA HIS A 7 -23.11 -2.79 -11.60
C HIS A 7 -22.52 -1.36 -11.50
N PRO A 8 -22.62 -0.52 -12.54
CA PRO A 8 -21.92 0.76 -12.61
C PRO A 8 -22.39 1.75 -11.54
N SER A 9 -23.69 1.84 -11.27
CA SER A 9 -24.22 2.75 -10.24
C SER A 9 -23.87 2.31 -8.81
N GLU A 10 -23.82 0.99 -8.58
CA GLU A 10 -23.49 0.45 -7.27
C GLU A 10 -22.02 0.68 -6.93
N VAL A 11 -21.09 0.39 -7.84
CA VAL A 11 -19.65 0.59 -7.58
C VAL A 11 -19.32 2.04 -7.24
N LEU A 12 -19.93 3.00 -7.93
CA LEU A 12 -19.77 4.43 -7.61
C LEU A 12 -20.28 4.74 -6.20
N SER A 13 -21.40 4.15 -5.79
CA SER A 13 -21.91 4.28 -4.41
C SER A 13 -20.95 3.70 -3.37
N TYR A 14 -20.28 2.58 -3.66
CA TYR A 14 -19.25 2.01 -2.77
C TYR A 14 -18.03 2.92 -2.63
N LEU A 15 -17.54 3.46 -3.74
CA LEU A 15 -16.38 4.36 -3.76
C LEU A 15 -16.67 5.72 -3.10
N LYS A 16 -17.92 6.19 -3.18
CA LYS A 16 -18.37 7.46 -2.56
C LYS A 16 -18.32 7.41 -1.02
N GLN A 17 -18.58 6.26 -0.40
CA GLN A 17 -18.67 6.14 1.06
C GLN A 17 -17.37 6.47 1.81
N PRO A 18 -16.21 5.82 1.53
CA PRO A 18 -14.97 6.09 2.25
C PRO A 18 -14.41 7.51 2.00
N ILE A 19 -14.89 8.21 0.96
CA ILE A 19 -14.56 9.62 0.71
C ILE A 19 -15.31 10.55 1.67
N ILE A 20 -16.54 10.20 2.04
CA ILE A 20 -17.40 10.99 2.94
C ILE A 20 -17.10 10.63 4.40
N GLU A 21 -16.96 9.34 4.69
CA GLU A 21 -16.82 8.77 6.02
C GLU A 21 -15.47 8.04 6.14
N ASN A 22 -14.56 8.58 6.94
CA ASN A 22 -13.17 8.10 7.06
C ASN A 22 -13.03 6.74 7.78
N ASP A 23 -14.07 6.23 8.41
CA ASP A 23 -14.07 4.97 9.15
C ASP A 23 -14.40 3.74 8.28
N TYR A 24 -14.85 3.95 7.05
CA TYR A 24 -15.01 2.87 6.09
C TYR A 24 -13.68 2.49 5.43
N GLU A 25 -13.35 1.21 5.50
CA GLU A 25 -12.30 0.58 4.70
C GLU A 25 -12.93 -0.04 3.46
N LEU A 26 -12.44 0.37 2.28
CA LEU A 26 -12.81 -0.20 1.00
C LEU A 26 -11.68 -1.09 0.48
N GLU A 27 -12.00 -2.34 0.16
CA GLU A 27 -11.04 -3.33 -0.35
C GLU A 27 -11.58 -4.03 -1.61
N ILE A 28 -10.77 -4.10 -2.67
CA ILE A 28 -10.95 -5.08 -3.76
C ILE A 28 -10.12 -6.31 -3.42
N ILE A 29 -10.71 -7.49 -3.58
CA ILE A 29 -10.05 -8.76 -3.37
C ILE A 29 -10.11 -9.58 -4.66
N PHE A 30 -8.97 -10.14 -5.07
CA PHE A 30 -8.93 -11.04 -6.22
C PHE A 30 -9.59 -12.39 -5.88
N GLY A 31 -10.42 -12.86 -6.83
CA GLY A 31 -11.40 -13.92 -6.65
C GLY A 31 -12.81 -13.35 -6.37
N SER A 32 -13.73 -13.52 -7.32
CA SER A 32 -15.16 -13.17 -7.15
C SER A 32 -15.84 -13.91 -6.00
N THR A 33 -15.31 -15.09 -5.63
CA THR A 33 -15.67 -15.84 -4.43
C THR A 33 -14.41 -16.42 -3.77
N PRO A 34 -14.46 -16.82 -2.49
CA PRO A 34 -13.32 -17.49 -1.84
C PRO A 34 -12.83 -18.76 -2.55
N TYR A 35 -13.70 -19.43 -3.32
CA TYR A 35 -13.36 -20.66 -4.05
C TYR A 35 -12.80 -20.39 -5.46
N LYS A 36 -13.00 -19.18 -6.00
CA LYS A 36 -12.50 -18.74 -7.31
C LYS A 36 -11.20 -17.91 -7.18
N ASN A 37 -10.38 -18.17 -6.15
CA ASN A 37 -9.12 -17.46 -5.96
C ASN A 37 -8.13 -17.86 -7.08
N PRO A 38 -7.66 -16.92 -7.92
CA PRO A 38 -6.75 -17.24 -9.02
C PRO A 38 -5.29 -17.36 -8.58
N ILE A 39 -4.96 -17.09 -7.31
CA ILE A 39 -3.57 -16.91 -6.87
C ILE A 39 -3.03 -18.17 -6.22
N ASP A 40 -2.09 -18.81 -6.90
CA ASP A 40 -1.24 -19.85 -6.35
C ASP A 40 0.14 -19.30 -5.96
N LYS A 41 1.02 -20.17 -5.47
CA LYS A 41 2.38 -19.80 -5.05
C LYS A 41 3.20 -19.20 -6.20
N LYS A 42 3.08 -19.74 -7.42
CA LYS A 42 3.86 -19.30 -8.58
C LYS A 42 3.40 -17.91 -9.01
N ILE A 43 2.09 -17.72 -9.14
CA ILE A 43 1.45 -16.45 -9.47
C ILE A 43 1.79 -15.42 -8.39
N PHE A 44 1.70 -15.77 -7.11
CA PHE A 44 2.05 -14.89 -5.99
C PHE A 44 3.49 -14.36 -6.09
N MET A 45 4.47 -15.23 -6.35
CA MET A 45 5.86 -14.82 -6.50
C MET A 45 6.07 -13.91 -7.71
N ASN A 46 5.40 -14.20 -8.83
CA ASN A 46 5.46 -13.35 -10.02
C ASN A 46 4.91 -11.94 -9.74
N ILE A 47 3.74 -11.85 -9.09
CA ILE A 47 3.14 -10.57 -8.70
C ILE A 47 4.05 -9.83 -7.73
N LEU A 48 4.62 -10.52 -6.74
CA LEU A 48 5.53 -9.91 -5.77
C LEU A 48 6.73 -9.24 -6.45
N GLU A 49 7.38 -9.91 -7.38
CA GLU A 49 8.52 -9.34 -8.13
C GLU A 49 8.08 -8.16 -9.00
N LYS A 50 6.97 -8.28 -9.74
CA LYS A 50 6.44 -7.18 -10.55
C LYS A 50 6.00 -5.97 -9.71
N CYS A 51 5.46 -6.19 -8.51
CA CYS A 51 5.09 -5.12 -7.60
C CYS A 51 6.31 -4.40 -7.01
N LYS A 52 7.40 -5.11 -6.69
CA LYS A 52 8.66 -4.49 -6.23
C LYS A 52 9.26 -3.55 -7.26
N MET A 53 9.13 -3.87 -8.55
CA MET A 53 9.66 -3.03 -9.63
C MET A 53 8.76 -1.81 -9.92
N LYS A 54 7.44 -1.95 -9.84
CA LYS A 54 6.49 -0.90 -10.23
C LYS A 54 6.08 0.03 -9.10
N TYR A 55 5.89 -0.50 -7.89
CA TYR A 55 5.25 0.22 -6.80
C TYR A 55 6.21 0.50 -5.65
N LYS A 56 5.93 1.57 -4.90
CA LYS A 56 6.72 1.91 -3.71
C LYS A 56 6.45 0.87 -2.62
N ARG A 57 7.50 0.20 -2.15
CA ARG A 57 7.40 -0.70 -0.99
C ARG A 57 6.95 0.09 0.24
N SER A 58 5.88 -0.36 0.88
CA SER A 58 5.32 0.28 2.08
C SER A 58 5.78 -0.41 3.35
N SER A 59 5.55 -1.72 3.46
CA SER A 59 5.89 -2.49 4.66
C SER A 59 5.94 -3.99 4.37
N GLU A 60 6.69 -4.70 5.22
CA GLU A 60 6.60 -6.16 5.34
C GLU A 60 6.29 -6.47 6.80
N SER A 61 5.29 -7.32 7.03
CA SER A 61 4.87 -7.66 8.39
C SER A 61 4.56 -9.15 8.54
N ILE A 62 4.79 -9.64 9.75
CA ILE A 62 4.42 -10.98 10.19
C ILE A 62 3.52 -10.80 11.40
N ASN A 63 2.27 -11.24 11.29
CA ASN A 63 1.25 -11.06 12.30
C ASN A 63 0.49 -12.37 12.55
N LEU A 64 0.00 -12.55 13.78
CA LEU A 64 -0.92 -13.62 14.13
C LEU A 64 -2.26 -13.02 14.55
N ASP A 65 -3.30 -13.23 13.74
CA ASP A 65 -4.66 -12.86 14.14
C ASP A 65 -5.30 -14.01 14.92
N ILE A 66 -6.01 -13.66 15.98
CA ILE A 66 -6.74 -14.57 16.85
C ILE A 66 -8.17 -14.04 17.03
N THR A 67 -9.14 -14.92 16.81
CA THR A 67 -10.58 -14.66 17.01
C THR A 67 -11.18 -15.81 17.82
N THR A 68 -12.09 -15.51 18.74
CA THR A 68 -12.77 -16.56 19.53
C THR A 68 -13.94 -17.15 18.76
N GLU A 69 -14.31 -18.39 19.06
CA GLU A 69 -15.54 -18.99 18.51
C GLU A 69 -16.80 -18.28 19.05
N TYR A 70 -17.76 -18.06 18.15
CA TYR A 70 -19.12 -17.61 18.44
C TYR A 70 -20.09 -18.34 17.50
N TYR A 71 -20.94 -19.23 18.06
CA TYR A 71 -21.87 -20.09 17.29
C TYR A 71 -21.22 -20.81 16.10
N GLY A 72 -20.05 -21.43 16.30
CA GLY A 72 -19.34 -22.16 15.24
C GLY A 72 -18.69 -21.28 14.16
N LYS A 73 -18.62 -19.97 14.37
CA LYS A 73 -17.97 -19.00 13.48
C LYS A 73 -16.96 -18.15 14.26
N PRO A 74 -15.94 -17.57 13.61
CA PRO A 74 -15.10 -16.55 14.24
C PRO A 74 -15.94 -15.35 14.72
N SER A 75 -15.66 -14.86 15.92
CA SER A 75 -16.26 -13.65 16.45
C SER A 75 -15.80 -12.40 15.70
N ASN A 76 -16.46 -11.28 15.96
CA ASN A 76 -16.16 -9.99 15.34
C ASN A 76 -14.98 -9.25 15.99
N VAL A 77 -14.51 -9.69 17.17
CA VAL A 77 -13.35 -9.12 17.86
C VAL A 77 -12.12 -9.95 17.51
N ARG A 78 -11.12 -9.28 16.98
CA ARG A 78 -9.84 -9.86 16.60
C ARG A 78 -8.73 -9.26 17.46
N ALA A 79 -7.91 -10.13 18.05
CA ALA A 79 -6.61 -9.77 18.60
C ALA A 79 -5.54 -10.04 17.54
N THR A 80 -4.65 -9.08 17.29
CA THR A 80 -3.53 -9.21 16.34
C THR A 80 -2.24 -9.08 17.11
N ILE A 81 -1.42 -10.12 17.10
CA ILE A 81 -0.07 -10.10 17.67
C ILE A 81 0.90 -9.70 16.56
N HIS A 82 1.61 -8.59 16.76
CA HIS A 82 2.58 -8.08 15.79
C HIS A 82 3.99 -8.58 16.07
N GLY A 83 4.70 -8.97 15.01
CA GLY A 83 6.11 -9.31 15.07
C GLY A 83 6.39 -10.75 15.50
N LEU A 84 7.48 -11.30 14.98
CA LEU A 84 7.82 -12.72 15.13
C LEU A 84 8.10 -13.11 16.59
N ASP A 85 8.74 -12.25 17.37
CA ASP A 85 9.16 -12.59 18.74
C ASP A 85 7.98 -12.66 19.71
N SER A 86 7.03 -11.72 19.58
CA SER A 86 5.76 -11.75 20.31
C SER A 86 4.93 -13.00 19.94
N ILE A 87 4.91 -13.37 18.66
CA ILE A 87 4.25 -14.61 18.22
C ILE A 87 4.93 -15.84 18.81
N LYS A 88 6.26 -15.91 18.80
CA LYS A 88 7.01 -17.02 19.42
C LYS A 88 6.72 -17.15 20.91
N LYS A 89 6.63 -16.02 21.62
CA LYS A 89 6.23 -15.99 23.04
C LYS A 89 4.83 -16.55 23.22
N TYR A 90 3.87 -16.09 22.42
CA TYR A 90 2.51 -16.62 22.41
C TYR A 90 2.47 -18.13 22.15
N CYS A 91 3.23 -18.64 21.18
CA CYS A 91 3.25 -20.07 20.87
C CYS A 91 3.75 -20.95 22.02
N LYS A 92 4.56 -20.39 22.94
CA LYS A 92 5.05 -21.11 24.13
C LYS A 92 4.03 -21.04 25.27
N ASP A 93 3.55 -19.84 25.55
CA ASP A 93 2.80 -19.57 26.79
C ASP A 93 1.28 -19.66 26.59
N SER A 94 0.82 -19.62 25.33
CA SER A 94 -0.60 -19.57 24.94
C SER A 94 -1.41 -18.45 25.64
N SER A 95 -0.75 -17.45 26.23
CA SER A 95 -1.34 -16.33 26.95
C SER A 95 -1.06 -15.00 26.23
N LEU A 96 -2.00 -14.06 26.34
CA LEU A 96 -1.86 -12.70 25.81
C LEU A 96 -1.35 -11.70 26.86
N GLU A 97 -1.35 -12.06 28.15
CA GLU A 97 -1.09 -11.14 29.27
C GLU A 97 0.32 -10.53 29.22
N ASP A 98 1.33 -11.31 28.84
CA ASP A 98 2.72 -10.85 28.82
C ASP A 98 3.20 -10.38 27.44
N ILE A 99 2.27 -10.11 26.51
CA ILE A 99 2.59 -9.73 25.13
C ILE A 99 2.32 -8.24 24.96
N LEU A 100 3.39 -7.44 24.79
CA LEU A 100 3.31 -5.98 24.69
C LEU A 100 2.64 -5.49 23.39
N ASN A 101 2.73 -6.27 22.31
CA ASN A 101 2.33 -5.84 20.96
C ASN A 101 1.05 -6.55 20.48
N VAL A 102 -0.05 -6.39 21.22
CA VAL A 102 -1.38 -6.90 20.84
C VAL A 102 -2.30 -5.75 20.48
N GLU A 103 -2.85 -5.76 19.27
CA GLU A 103 -3.88 -4.82 18.83
C GLU A 103 -5.25 -5.52 18.80
N TYR A 104 -6.26 -4.90 19.41
CA TYR A 104 -7.64 -5.38 19.36
C TYR A 104 -8.46 -4.55 18.36
N LEU A 105 -9.11 -5.23 17.42
CA LEU A 105 -9.97 -4.64 16.39
C LEU A 105 -11.35 -5.28 16.42
N GLN A 106 -12.41 -4.47 16.36
CA GLN A 106 -13.76 -4.95 16.11
C GLN A 106 -14.14 -4.71 14.66
N LYS A 107 -14.46 -5.80 13.95
CA LYS A 107 -14.98 -5.74 12.59
C LYS A 107 -16.49 -5.57 12.60
N LYS A 108 -16.99 -4.57 11.89
CA LYS A 108 -18.43 -4.37 11.68
C LYS A 108 -18.71 -4.36 10.19
N LEU A 109 -19.75 -5.12 9.81
CA LEU A 109 -20.27 -5.08 8.46
C LEU A 109 -21.16 -3.84 8.32
N VAL A 110 -21.02 -3.14 7.20
CA VAL A 110 -21.91 -2.03 6.86
C VAL A 110 -23.28 -2.60 6.51
N LYS A 111 -24.32 -2.08 7.16
CA LYS A 111 -25.70 -2.51 6.90
C LYS A 111 -26.06 -2.20 5.45
N ASP A 112 -26.83 -3.08 4.82
CA ASP A 112 -27.35 -2.94 3.45
C ASP A 112 -26.31 -2.86 2.31
N LYS A 113 -25.03 -3.13 2.61
CA LYS A 113 -23.94 -3.18 1.62
C LYS A 113 -23.31 -4.57 1.58
N GLN A 114 -23.85 -5.44 0.73
CA GLN A 114 -23.25 -6.75 0.46
C GLN A 114 -22.13 -6.64 -0.57
N GLY A 115 -21.01 -7.31 -0.35
CA GLY A 115 -19.85 -7.23 -1.24
C GLY A 115 -20.21 -7.45 -2.72
N LEU A 116 -19.83 -6.47 -3.55
CA LEU A 116 -20.10 -6.46 -4.98
C LEU A 116 -19.13 -7.39 -5.70
N LYS A 117 -19.58 -8.10 -6.73
CA LYS A 117 -18.75 -9.05 -7.47
C LYS A 117 -18.63 -8.65 -8.93
N ASP A 118 -17.44 -8.84 -9.47
CA ASP A 118 -17.18 -8.77 -10.90
C ASP A 118 -16.68 -10.15 -11.35
N GLU A 119 -17.50 -10.84 -12.15
CA GLU A 119 -17.15 -12.16 -12.68
C GLU A 119 -16.26 -12.08 -13.93
N ASN A 120 -16.15 -10.92 -14.57
CA ASN A 120 -15.32 -10.69 -15.75
C ASN A 120 -13.84 -10.55 -15.36
N TYR A 121 -13.52 -9.73 -14.36
CA TYR A 121 -12.17 -9.62 -13.80
C TYR A 121 -11.89 -10.69 -12.73
N ASN A 122 -12.93 -11.40 -12.27
CA ASN A 122 -12.89 -12.33 -11.14
C ASN A 122 -12.41 -11.62 -9.87
N VAL A 123 -13.06 -10.53 -9.50
CA VAL A 123 -12.76 -9.76 -8.28
C VAL A 123 -14.02 -9.49 -7.49
N ARG A 124 -13.87 -9.06 -6.23
CA ARG A 124 -14.98 -8.62 -5.38
C ARG A 124 -14.60 -7.37 -4.60
N LEU A 125 -15.52 -6.43 -4.49
CA LEU A 125 -15.39 -5.20 -3.71
C LEU A 125 -16.11 -5.38 -2.37
N LYS A 126 -15.48 -4.93 -1.29
CA LYS A 126 -16.07 -4.95 0.05
C LYS A 126 -15.85 -3.61 0.75
N ILE A 127 -16.83 -3.26 1.56
CA ILE A 127 -16.72 -2.16 2.52
C ILE A 127 -17.00 -2.69 3.92
N LYS A 128 -16.23 -2.23 4.89
CA LYS A 128 -16.29 -2.63 6.30
C LYS A 128 -15.83 -1.48 7.17
N THR A 129 -16.14 -1.51 8.46
CA THR A 129 -15.49 -0.63 9.45
C THR A 129 -14.66 -1.48 10.41
N GLU A 130 -13.45 -1.04 10.71
CA GLU A 130 -12.55 -1.66 11.69
C GLU A 130 -12.29 -0.65 12.82
N GLU A 131 -12.89 -0.89 13.98
CA GLU A 131 -12.74 -0.01 15.16
C GLU A 131 -11.63 -0.53 16.07
N LYS A 132 -10.64 0.32 16.37
CA LYS A 132 -9.60 0.04 17.37
C LYS A 132 -10.18 0.04 18.77
N LEU A 133 -10.00 -1.06 19.49
CA LEU A 133 -10.46 -1.21 20.86
C LEU A 133 -9.30 -1.02 21.83
N HIS A 134 -9.50 -0.17 22.83
CA HIS A 134 -8.58 -0.07 23.97
C HIS A 134 -8.69 -1.30 24.89
N ASP A 135 -7.62 -1.61 25.61
CA ASP A 135 -7.53 -2.78 26.51
C ASP A 135 -8.63 -2.81 27.58
N ASN A 136 -9.06 -1.63 28.04
CA ASN A 136 -10.11 -1.48 29.05
C ASN A 136 -11.53 -1.67 28.50
N HIS A 137 -11.69 -1.78 27.18
CA HIS A 137 -12.99 -1.91 26.53
C HIS A 137 -13.67 -3.23 26.93
N HIS A 138 -14.99 -3.21 27.13
CA HIS A 138 -15.74 -4.37 27.61
C HIS A 138 -15.60 -5.58 26.67
N PHE A 139 -15.57 -5.38 25.35
CA PHE A 139 -15.30 -6.45 24.39
C PHE A 139 -13.93 -7.10 24.54
N VAL A 140 -12.88 -6.33 24.88
CA VAL A 140 -11.53 -6.86 25.12
C VAL A 140 -11.50 -7.64 26.43
N LYS A 141 -12.12 -7.11 27.49
CA LYS A 141 -12.30 -7.84 28.75
C LYS A 141 -13.05 -9.15 28.54
N THR A 142 -14.14 -9.13 27.77
CA THR A 142 -14.87 -10.35 27.39
C THR A 142 -14.00 -11.28 26.60
N PHE A 143 -13.20 -10.81 25.63
CA PHE A 143 -12.28 -11.62 24.84
C PHE A 143 -11.23 -12.33 25.73
N ASN A 144 -10.60 -11.60 26.64
CA ASN A 144 -9.57 -12.11 27.55
C ASN A 144 -10.13 -12.95 28.71
N HIS A 145 -11.39 -12.76 29.10
CA HIS A 145 -12.01 -13.57 30.15
C HIS A 145 -12.08 -15.05 29.76
N ASN A 146 -11.59 -15.93 30.63
CA ASN A 146 -11.46 -17.38 30.40
C ASN A 146 -10.78 -17.72 29.06
N TYR A 147 -9.78 -16.94 28.67
CA TYR A 147 -9.14 -17.05 27.37
C TYR A 147 -8.65 -18.47 27.07
N GLN A 148 -8.06 -19.18 28.04
CA GLN A 148 -7.54 -20.54 27.85
C GLN A 148 -8.62 -21.56 27.46
N GLU A 149 -9.82 -21.43 28.02
CA GLU A 149 -10.92 -22.37 27.76
C GLU A 149 -11.62 -22.12 26.42
N LYS A 150 -11.43 -20.93 25.84
CA LYS A 150 -12.05 -20.59 24.56
C LYS A 150 -11.40 -21.31 23.41
N LYS A 151 -12.25 -21.81 22.53
CA LYS A 151 -11.89 -22.24 21.20
C LYS A 151 -11.59 -21.03 20.33
N LYS A 152 -10.48 -21.10 19.59
CA LYS A 152 -9.89 -19.98 18.85
C LYS A 152 -9.69 -20.37 17.40
N HIS A 153 -9.82 -19.37 16.55
CA HIS A 153 -9.46 -19.41 15.16
C HIS A 153 -8.24 -18.51 14.95
N TYR A 154 -7.24 -19.06 14.26
CA TYR A 154 -5.94 -18.44 14.07
C TYR A 154 -5.71 -18.17 12.59
N ARG A 155 -5.09 -17.04 12.29
CA ARG A 155 -4.56 -16.70 10.95
C ARG A 155 -3.15 -16.17 11.10
N TYR A 156 -2.16 -17.01 10.79
CA TYR A 156 -0.77 -16.60 10.70
C TYR A 156 -0.51 -16.00 9.31
N LYS A 157 -0.11 -14.73 9.28
CA LYS A 157 -0.01 -13.95 8.04
C LYS A 157 1.39 -13.38 7.86
N LYS A 158 1.92 -13.53 6.66
CA LYS A 158 3.06 -12.75 6.16
C LYS A 158 2.57 -11.85 5.04
N ARG A 159 2.64 -10.54 5.23
CA ARG A 159 2.09 -9.54 4.31
C ARG A 159 3.19 -8.63 3.76
N PHE A 160 3.16 -8.43 2.45
CA PHE A 160 3.92 -7.43 1.73
C PHE A 160 2.95 -6.36 1.22
N SER A 161 3.17 -5.11 1.60
CA SER A 161 2.29 -4.00 1.24
C SER A 161 3.04 -3.02 0.33
N PHE A 162 2.39 -2.58 -0.74
CA PHE A 162 2.93 -1.64 -1.73
C PHE A 162 1.97 -0.48 -1.90
N ILE A 163 2.47 0.74 -2.09
CA ILE A 163 1.65 1.93 -2.33
C ILE A 163 1.72 2.28 -3.81
N THR A 164 0.56 2.60 -4.41
CA THR A 164 0.46 3.05 -5.81
C THR A 164 1.13 4.41 -6.00
N GLY A 165 1.53 4.75 -7.23
CA GLY A 165 2.21 6.02 -7.53
C GLY A 165 1.39 7.25 -7.14
N ASP A 166 0.07 7.16 -7.32
CA ASP A 166 -0.94 8.15 -6.90
C ASP A 166 -1.17 8.23 -5.38
N GLN A 167 -0.67 7.27 -4.61
CA GLN A 167 -0.84 7.15 -3.15
C GLN A 167 -2.29 7.00 -2.65
N LEU A 168 -3.25 6.67 -3.51
CA LEU A 168 -4.66 6.45 -3.14
C LEU A 168 -4.92 5.01 -2.71
N PHE A 169 -4.13 4.07 -3.22
CA PHE A 169 -4.31 2.64 -2.98
C PHE A 169 -3.07 1.97 -2.41
N ARG A 170 -3.32 0.92 -1.62
CA ARG A 170 -2.31 0.00 -1.12
C ARG A 170 -2.60 -1.40 -1.63
N ILE A 171 -1.61 -2.02 -2.25
CA ILE A 171 -1.67 -3.39 -2.74
C ILE A 171 -1.06 -4.30 -1.67
N ASP A 172 -1.88 -5.19 -1.12
CA ASP A 172 -1.50 -6.12 -0.06
C ASP A 172 -1.41 -7.55 -0.62
N LEU A 173 -0.21 -8.11 -0.61
CA LEU A 173 0.08 -9.50 -0.92
C LEU A 173 0.27 -10.27 0.38
N THR A 174 -0.63 -11.19 0.70
CA THR A 174 -0.62 -11.93 1.97
C THR A 174 -0.48 -13.44 1.76
N ILE A 175 0.51 -14.04 2.40
CA ILE A 175 0.63 -15.49 2.60
C ILE A 175 -0.05 -15.82 3.92
N LEU A 176 -1.03 -16.74 3.88
CA LEU A 176 -1.86 -17.09 5.01
C LEU A 176 -1.75 -18.58 5.34
N LYS A 177 -1.60 -18.89 6.63
CA LYS A 177 -1.91 -20.20 7.22
C LYS A 177 -3.00 -20.01 8.26
N SER A 178 -4.16 -20.62 8.05
CA SER A 178 -5.33 -20.44 8.93
C SER A 178 -5.80 -21.74 9.56
N THR A 179 -6.67 -21.63 10.56
CA THR A 179 -7.43 -22.76 11.09
C THR A 179 -8.16 -23.50 9.96
N LYS A 180 -8.14 -24.83 10.00
CA LYS A 180 -8.74 -25.66 8.95
C LYS A 180 -10.25 -25.44 8.88
N TYR A 181 -10.76 -25.42 7.66
CA TYR A 181 -12.19 -25.41 7.37
C TYR A 181 -12.55 -26.64 6.53
N HIS A 182 -13.41 -27.50 7.06
CA HIS A 182 -13.79 -28.74 6.41
C HIS A 182 -15.29 -29.00 6.58
N LYS A 183 -15.96 -29.42 5.50
CA LYS A 183 -17.40 -29.74 5.47
C LYS A 183 -18.29 -28.67 6.12
N GLY A 184 -17.98 -27.40 5.88
CA GLY A 184 -18.79 -26.28 6.39
C GLY A 184 -18.48 -25.84 7.83
N LYS A 185 -17.46 -26.42 8.49
CA LYS A 185 -17.12 -26.12 9.88
C LYS A 185 -15.63 -25.83 10.05
N TYR A 186 -15.32 -24.91 10.95
CA TYR A 186 -13.95 -24.64 11.37
C TYR A 186 -13.52 -25.62 12.47
N ASP A 187 -12.27 -26.03 12.41
CA ASP A 187 -11.62 -26.84 13.44
C ASP A 187 -11.02 -25.94 14.54
N PHE A 188 -11.88 -25.29 15.33
CA PHE A 188 -11.41 -24.39 16.39
C PHE A 188 -10.74 -25.18 17.51
N GLN A 189 -9.58 -24.69 17.95
CA GLN A 189 -8.78 -25.32 19.01
C GLN A 189 -8.48 -24.32 20.12
N LYS A 190 -8.21 -24.82 21.33
CA LYS A 190 -7.94 -23.96 22.50
C LYS A 190 -6.55 -23.32 22.40
N THR A 191 -5.55 -24.09 21.99
CA THR A 191 -4.16 -23.60 21.90
C THR A 191 -3.67 -23.51 20.45
N PHE A 192 -2.67 -22.67 20.22
CA PHE A 192 -2.04 -22.55 18.90
C PHE A 192 -1.32 -23.84 18.48
N LYS A 193 -0.74 -24.54 19.46
CA LYS A 193 -0.04 -25.81 19.26
C LYS A 193 -0.98 -26.92 18.79
N GLU A 194 -2.13 -27.08 19.43
CA GLU A 194 -3.16 -28.05 19.02
C GLU A 194 -3.74 -27.71 17.64
N ALA A 195 -3.94 -26.42 17.34
CA ALA A 195 -4.42 -25.96 16.05
C ALA A 195 -3.47 -26.29 14.88
N ASN A 196 -2.20 -26.58 15.17
CA ASN A 196 -1.16 -26.99 14.22
C ASN A 196 -1.07 -26.09 12.97
N ILE A 197 -1.24 -24.78 13.17
CA ILE A 197 -1.43 -23.80 12.09
C ILE A 197 -0.24 -23.75 11.14
N LEU A 198 0.99 -23.85 11.66
CA LEU A 198 2.21 -23.75 10.85
C LEU A 198 2.37 -24.89 9.83
N ASN A 199 1.69 -26.03 10.05
CA ASN A 199 1.70 -27.18 9.15
C ASN A 199 0.50 -27.20 8.20
N ASN A 200 -0.41 -26.23 8.29
CA ASN A 200 -1.52 -26.11 7.34
C ASN A 200 -1.02 -25.61 5.97
N PRO A 201 -1.69 -25.99 4.88
CA PRO A 201 -1.35 -25.49 3.55
C PRO A 201 -1.47 -23.97 3.50
N GLU A 202 -0.56 -23.35 2.75
CA GLU A 202 -0.57 -21.92 2.51
C GLU A 202 -1.67 -21.56 1.52
N THR A 203 -2.37 -20.47 1.82
CA THR A 203 -3.24 -19.79 0.86
C THR A 203 -2.69 -18.40 0.60
N TYR A 204 -2.92 -17.87 -0.59
CA TYR A 204 -2.41 -16.58 -1.02
C TYR A 204 -3.58 -15.62 -1.27
N GLU A 205 -3.49 -14.41 -0.73
CA GLU A 205 -4.50 -13.36 -0.87
C GLU A 205 -3.83 -12.14 -1.52
N LEU A 206 -4.53 -11.50 -2.46
CA LEU A 206 -4.18 -10.21 -3.05
C LEU A 206 -5.36 -9.27 -2.89
N GLU A 207 -5.08 -8.12 -2.28
CA GLU A 207 -6.07 -7.11 -1.95
C GLU A 207 -5.57 -5.74 -2.43
N ILE A 208 -6.46 -4.90 -2.94
CA ILE A 208 -6.21 -3.48 -3.18
C ILE A 208 -7.10 -2.72 -2.20
N GLU A 209 -6.47 -2.07 -1.23
CA GLU A 209 -7.14 -1.31 -0.18
C GLU A 209 -7.08 0.18 -0.52
N TYR A 210 -8.22 0.85 -0.45
CA TYR A 210 -8.27 2.31 -0.47
C TYR A 210 -7.75 2.82 0.86
N ILE A 211 -6.59 3.47 0.85
CA ILE A 211 -5.99 4.06 2.07
C ILE A 211 -6.48 5.49 2.32
N GLY A 212 -7.30 6.00 1.41
CA GLY A 212 -7.83 7.34 1.48
C GLY A 212 -6.75 8.40 1.46
N TRP A 213 -7.19 9.61 1.75
CA TRP A 213 -6.35 10.78 1.84
C TRP A 213 -6.15 11.11 3.34
N LYS A 214 -4.89 11.11 3.82
CA LYS A 214 -4.58 11.36 5.25
C LYS A 214 -4.88 12.82 5.63
N LYS A 215 -5.82 12.98 6.57
CA LYS A 215 -6.32 14.27 7.10
C LYS A 215 -5.23 15.24 7.62
N ASP A 216 -4.05 14.74 7.98
CA ASP A 216 -2.97 15.53 8.59
C ASP A 216 -1.78 15.86 7.65
N LYS A 217 -1.89 15.59 6.34
CA LYS A 217 -0.95 16.07 5.32
C LYS A 217 -1.63 17.14 4.45
N ILE A 218 -0.92 18.22 4.11
CA ILE A 218 -1.39 19.48 3.49
C ILE A 218 -1.94 19.28 2.06
N THR A 219 -3.06 18.60 1.91
CA THR A 219 -4.01 18.84 0.81
C THR A 219 -5.43 18.65 1.32
N GLY A 220 -5.67 19.27 2.49
CA GLY A 220 -6.97 19.55 3.12
C GLY A 220 -8.00 19.88 2.08
N ASN A 221 -8.65 18.87 1.54
CA ASN A 221 -9.08 18.94 0.15
C ASN A 221 -10.13 20.02 -0.03
N GLN A 222 -10.08 20.84 -1.08
CA GLN A 222 -11.29 21.62 -1.39
C GLN A 222 -12.34 20.77 -2.16
N ILE A 223 -11.92 19.61 -2.75
CA ILE A 223 -12.48 18.23 -2.64
C ILE A 223 -11.79 17.20 -3.57
N ILE A 224 -11.08 17.58 -4.62
CA ILE A 224 -9.90 16.85 -5.15
C ILE A 224 -9.15 17.92 -5.92
N ASP A 225 -8.62 18.85 -5.14
CA ASP A 225 -8.93 20.22 -5.48
C ASP A 225 -7.90 20.81 -6.41
N LYS A 226 -8.37 21.21 -7.59
CA LYS A 226 -7.46 21.48 -8.71
C LYS A 226 -6.59 20.28 -9.08
N LEU A 227 -6.94 19.03 -8.68
CA LEU A 227 -6.17 17.79 -8.90
C LEU A 227 -5.84 17.52 -10.38
N TYR A 228 -6.41 18.32 -11.27
CA TYR A 228 -6.16 18.24 -12.68
C TYR A 228 -5.97 19.59 -13.38
N HIS A 229 -6.27 20.74 -12.76
CA HIS A 229 -6.13 22.06 -13.43
C HIS A 229 -4.68 22.45 -13.72
N GLN A 230 -3.71 21.72 -13.19
CA GLN A 230 -2.30 21.85 -13.53
C GLN A 230 -1.80 20.77 -14.49
N PHE A 231 -2.59 19.71 -14.71
CA PHE A 231 -2.21 18.58 -15.54
C PHE A 231 -2.21 18.93 -17.04
N MET A 232 -2.87 20.03 -17.46
CA MET A 232 -3.18 20.23 -18.89
C MET A 232 -3.07 21.68 -19.42
N ASN A 233 -2.83 22.69 -18.59
CA ASN A 233 -3.09 24.08 -18.99
C ASN A 233 -1.96 24.84 -19.68
N GLU A 234 -0.90 24.21 -20.21
CA GLU A 234 -0.24 24.70 -21.44
C GLU A 234 0.85 23.72 -21.92
N GLY A 235 0.54 22.99 -23.00
CA GLY A 235 1.52 22.29 -23.83
C GLY A 235 1.59 20.79 -23.59
N GLY A 236 0.70 20.04 -24.24
CA GLY A 236 0.85 18.59 -24.35
C GLY A 236 2.13 18.22 -25.09
N ILE A 237 2.83 17.19 -24.62
CA ILE A 237 3.74 16.41 -25.45
C ILE A 237 3.59 14.94 -25.11
N ASP A 238 3.26 14.21 -26.17
CA ASP A 238 3.67 12.89 -26.62
C ASP A 238 4.35 11.88 -25.68
N GLN A 239 4.09 10.62 -26.05
CA GLN A 239 4.56 9.37 -25.51
C GLN A 239 6.09 9.27 -25.36
N SER A 240 6.50 8.21 -24.66
CA SER A 240 7.79 7.52 -24.81
C SER A 240 9.03 8.21 -24.24
N ASN A 241 9.46 7.76 -23.06
CA ASN A 241 10.69 6.97 -22.92
C ASN A 241 10.95 6.67 -21.45
N LEU A 242 11.20 5.39 -21.19
CA LEU A 242 11.90 4.92 -20.00
C LEU A 242 13.24 5.68 -19.90
N GLY A 243 13.48 6.31 -18.74
CA GLY A 243 14.75 6.92 -18.40
C GLY A 243 15.08 6.64 -16.93
N ILE A 244 16.29 6.14 -16.71
CA ILE A 244 16.81 5.54 -15.50
C ILE A 244 16.97 6.56 -14.35
N ASP A 245 16.80 6.06 -13.12
CA ASP A 245 17.05 6.65 -11.80
C ASP A 245 18.01 7.86 -11.76
N ASN A 246 17.50 9.00 -11.29
CA ASN A 246 18.34 10.10 -10.82
C ASN A 246 17.95 10.48 -9.38
N MET A 247 18.73 9.99 -8.40
CA MET A 247 18.40 10.02 -6.96
C MET A 247 18.26 11.44 -6.38
N TYR A 248 18.76 12.47 -7.08
CA TYR A 248 18.75 13.87 -6.67
C TYR A 248 17.60 14.70 -7.28
N ASP A 249 16.85 14.18 -8.27
CA ASP A 249 15.62 14.80 -8.81
C ASP A 249 14.38 13.92 -8.55
N PRO A 250 14.03 13.67 -7.27
CA PRO A 250 12.91 12.80 -6.91
C PRO A 250 11.55 13.34 -7.39
N LEU A 251 11.47 14.62 -7.75
CA LEU A 251 10.27 15.28 -8.25
C LEU A 251 10.18 15.32 -9.78
N HIS A 252 11.17 14.76 -10.50
CA HIS A 252 11.24 14.72 -11.97
C HIS A 252 10.98 16.08 -12.62
N VAL A 253 11.52 17.16 -12.04
CA VAL A 253 11.26 18.53 -12.51
C VAL A 253 12.22 18.92 -13.65
N GLY A 254 13.04 17.99 -14.13
CA GLY A 254 13.99 18.22 -15.22
C GLY A 254 15.14 19.12 -14.76
N ILE A 255 15.74 18.81 -13.61
CA ILE A 255 16.92 19.53 -13.13
C ILE A 255 18.12 19.03 -13.95
N ASP A 256 18.66 19.89 -14.82
CA ASP A 256 19.90 19.59 -15.53
C ASP A 256 21.08 19.67 -14.56
N LEU A 257 21.47 18.51 -14.05
CA LEU A 257 22.62 18.31 -13.17
C LEU A 257 23.89 17.97 -13.98
N GLY A 258 23.92 18.26 -15.29
CA GLY A 258 25.00 17.95 -16.24
C GLY A 258 26.40 18.54 -15.94
N LEU A 259 26.65 18.99 -14.71
CA LEU A 259 27.95 19.43 -14.20
C LEU A 259 28.64 18.39 -13.29
N PHE A 260 28.03 17.23 -13.05
CA PHE A 260 28.55 16.23 -12.10
C PHE A 260 28.98 14.91 -12.77
N GLU A 261 29.57 14.99 -13.97
CA GLU A 261 30.26 13.83 -14.54
C GLU A 261 31.53 13.51 -13.75
N GLY A 262 31.57 12.29 -13.21
CA GLY A 262 32.74 11.69 -12.57
C GLY A 262 32.67 11.71 -11.05
N ILE A 263 32.24 10.59 -10.46
CA ILE A 263 32.91 9.86 -9.37
C ILE A 263 32.16 8.54 -9.19
N ASP A 264 32.93 7.45 -9.25
CA ASP A 264 32.51 6.06 -9.23
C ASP A 264 31.63 5.70 -8.02
N ALA A 265 30.65 4.85 -8.31
CA ALA A 265 29.89 4.10 -7.32
C ALA A 265 30.75 2.94 -6.82
N ASP A 266 31.51 3.17 -5.75
CA ASP A 266 32.02 2.11 -4.89
C ASP A 266 32.33 2.70 -3.50
N GLN A 267 31.40 2.55 -2.55
CA GLN A 267 31.75 2.44 -1.13
C GLN A 267 30.81 1.44 -0.45
N ASP A 268 31.42 0.35 0.02
CA ASP A 268 30.86 -0.64 0.91
C ASP A 268 30.18 0.02 2.13
N TYR A 269 28.95 -0.39 2.42
CA TYR A 269 28.29 -0.04 3.67
C TYR A 269 28.90 -0.83 4.84
N THR A 270 29.92 -0.27 5.48
CA THR A 270 30.29 -0.66 6.85
C THR A 270 29.34 0.00 7.85
N TYR A 271 28.51 -0.81 8.51
CA TYR A 271 27.73 -0.38 9.67
C TYR A 271 28.65 -0.28 10.89
N GLU A 272 29.12 0.92 11.23
CA GLU A 272 29.59 1.20 12.59
C GLU A 272 28.40 1.60 13.47
N ILE A 273 28.09 0.74 14.43
CA ILE A 273 27.23 1.09 15.57
C ILE A 273 28.02 2.08 16.43
N HIS A 274 27.66 3.36 16.39
CA HIS A 274 28.09 4.30 17.41
C HIS A 274 27.37 3.98 18.73
N SER A 275 28.06 3.26 19.61
CA SER A 275 27.80 3.25 21.05
C SER A 275 28.10 4.66 21.60
N PRO A 276 27.30 5.20 22.54
CA PRO A 276 27.61 6.48 23.16
C PRO A 276 28.93 6.36 23.92
N ARG A 277 29.94 7.15 23.54
CA ARG A 277 31.11 7.40 24.40
C ARG A 277 30.85 8.71 25.14
N PHE A 278 31.10 8.69 26.45
CA PHE A 278 31.21 9.90 27.25
C PHE A 278 32.36 10.74 26.70
N ASP A 279 32.05 11.96 26.26
CA ASP A 279 33.06 12.94 25.90
C ASP A 279 33.43 13.71 27.18
N ASP A 280 34.53 13.29 27.81
CA ASP A 280 35.17 14.03 28.90
C ASP A 280 35.92 15.22 28.30
N ASN A 281 35.21 16.27 27.89
CA ASN A 281 35.77 17.63 27.83
C ASN A 281 34.72 18.73 27.71
N SER A 282 34.67 19.56 28.76
CA SER A 282 34.12 20.93 28.86
C SER A 282 32.71 21.19 28.26
N ASN A 283 31.73 21.17 29.18
CA ASN A 283 30.31 21.58 29.05
C ASN A 283 29.42 20.64 28.22
N PRO A 284 28.75 19.67 28.84
CA PRO A 284 27.80 18.83 28.13
C PRO A 284 26.58 19.67 27.70
N LYS A 285 26.17 19.48 26.44
CA LYS A 285 25.09 20.21 25.79
C LYS A 285 23.85 19.32 25.70
N LEU A 286 22.70 19.85 26.11
CA LEU A 286 21.45 19.10 26.15
C LEU A 286 20.49 19.67 25.09
N LEU A 287 19.97 18.80 24.23
CA LEU A 287 18.97 19.14 23.21
C LEU A 287 17.58 18.87 23.78
N MET A 288 16.87 19.92 24.21
CA MET A 288 15.51 19.80 24.74
C MET A 288 14.48 20.06 23.65
N ARG A 289 13.42 19.25 23.63
CA ARG A 289 12.25 19.50 22.78
C ARG A 289 11.46 20.66 23.38
N PHE A 290 10.90 21.51 22.53
CA PHE A 290 10.09 22.66 22.96
C PHE A 290 8.85 22.25 23.80
N THR A 291 8.40 21.00 23.67
CA THR A 291 7.28 20.44 24.45
C THR A 291 7.62 20.25 25.93
N ASP A 292 8.91 20.22 26.27
CA ASP A 292 9.38 19.76 27.57
C ASP A 292 9.71 20.95 28.50
N SER A 293 10.31 22.03 27.97
CA SER A 293 10.36 23.38 28.58
C SER A 293 10.98 24.38 27.58
N SER A 294 10.54 25.64 27.56
CA SER A 294 11.13 26.72 26.73
C SER A 294 11.55 27.90 27.61
N ILE A 295 12.80 28.36 27.44
CA ILE A 295 13.35 29.47 28.22
C ILE A 295 13.19 30.82 27.49
N ARG A 296 13.11 30.82 26.15
CA ARG A 296 13.21 32.07 25.34
C ARG A 296 11.99 32.44 24.51
N TYR A 297 11.20 31.48 24.01
CA TYR A 297 10.07 31.77 23.12
C TYR A 297 8.76 31.19 23.63
N THR A 298 7.64 31.84 23.33
CA THR A 298 6.32 31.36 23.72
C THR A 298 5.90 30.17 22.86
N LYS A 299 5.02 29.30 23.39
CA LYS A 299 4.47 28.15 22.66
C LYS A 299 3.82 28.57 21.33
N GLU A 300 3.22 29.77 21.27
CA GLU A 300 2.60 30.32 20.07
C GLU A 300 3.61 30.72 18.99
N ASP A 301 4.80 31.18 19.35
CA ASP A 301 5.82 31.56 18.37
C ASP A 301 6.42 30.33 17.67
N TYR A 302 6.51 29.20 18.37
CA TYR A 302 6.96 27.93 17.80
C TYR A 302 5.93 27.28 16.87
N HIS A 303 4.64 27.32 17.23
CA HIS A 303 3.58 26.80 16.35
C HIS A 303 3.50 27.53 15.01
N LYS A 304 3.94 28.79 14.92
CA LYS A 304 3.94 29.55 13.66
C LYS A 304 4.98 29.06 12.65
N LEU A 305 6.05 28.41 13.12
CA LEU A 305 7.18 27.97 12.29
C LEU A 305 7.05 26.51 11.81
N ILE A 306 6.42 25.64 12.61
CA ILE A 306 6.22 24.24 12.25
C ILE A 306 5.33 24.14 11.00
N GLY A 307 5.78 23.39 10.01
CA GLY A 307 5.10 23.20 8.72
C GLY A 307 5.33 24.31 7.70
N LYS A 308 6.18 25.31 8.00
CA LYS A 308 6.57 26.33 7.01
C LYS A 308 7.74 25.86 6.16
N SER A 309 7.69 26.17 4.87
CA SER A 309 8.80 25.96 3.94
C SER A 309 9.91 26.97 4.18
N THR A 310 11.17 26.52 4.08
CA THR A 310 12.37 27.31 4.38
C THR A 310 13.53 26.94 3.48
N LEU A 311 14.48 27.87 3.27
CA LEU A 311 15.75 27.65 2.60
C LEU A 311 16.90 27.66 3.61
N ILE A 312 18.00 26.99 3.27
CA ILE A 312 19.18 26.84 4.13
C ILE A 312 20.35 27.58 3.48
N LYS A 313 21.00 28.49 4.22
CA LYS A 313 22.14 29.28 3.73
C LYS A 313 23.28 28.36 3.31
N LYS A 314 23.95 28.71 2.22
CA LYS A 314 25.14 27.99 1.70
C LYS A 314 26.20 27.75 2.78
N ASP A 315 26.43 28.73 3.64
CA ASP A 315 27.46 28.69 4.69
C ASP A 315 27.28 27.50 5.64
N TYR A 316 26.04 27.09 5.92
CA TYR A 316 25.77 25.92 6.77
C TYR A 316 26.34 24.63 6.18
N PHE A 317 26.22 24.43 4.87
CA PHE A 317 26.72 23.22 4.21
C PHE A 317 28.25 23.18 4.20
N LEU A 318 28.89 24.34 4.02
CA LEU A 318 30.35 24.49 4.05
C LEU A 318 30.91 24.25 5.46
N GLU A 319 30.29 24.84 6.48
CA GLU A 319 30.76 24.77 7.87
C GLU A 319 30.55 23.39 8.51
N ASN A 320 29.56 22.61 8.05
CA ASN A 320 29.20 21.30 8.63
C ASN A 320 29.61 20.11 7.75
N ASN A 321 30.40 20.34 6.69
CA ASN A 321 30.88 19.32 5.75
C ASN A 321 29.76 18.45 5.15
N ILE A 322 28.61 19.08 4.82
CA ILE A 322 27.45 18.42 4.20
C ILE A 322 27.59 18.52 2.69
N ASP A 323 27.14 17.49 1.98
CA ASP A 323 27.21 17.41 0.53
C ASP A 323 26.60 18.64 -0.17
N MET A 324 27.44 19.37 -0.90
CA MET A 324 27.05 20.58 -1.64
C MET A 324 26.08 20.30 -2.79
N ARG A 325 25.94 19.04 -3.23
CA ARG A 325 24.93 18.63 -4.21
C ARG A 325 23.51 18.84 -3.66
N LEU A 326 23.29 18.60 -2.37
CA LEU A 326 22.00 18.87 -1.72
C LEU A 326 21.65 20.37 -1.77
N HIS A 327 22.60 21.24 -1.43
CA HIS A 327 22.41 22.69 -1.55
C HIS A 327 22.07 23.12 -2.99
N THR A 328 22.80 22.58 -3.97
CA THR A 328 22.60 22.92 -5.39
C THR A 328 21.20 22.53 -5.86
N VAL A 329 20.75 21.32 -5.50
CA VAL A 329 19.39 20.83 -5.79
C VAL A 329 18.32 21.69 -5.13
N LEU A 330 18.50 22.05 -3.85
CA LEU A 330 17.55 22.92 -3.13
C LEU A 330 17.43 24.31 -3.78
N VAL A 331 18.53 24.86 -4.28
CA VAL A 331 18.54 26.15 -5.00
C VAL A 331 17.85 26.02 -6.37
N GLU A 332 18.09 24.95 -7.12
CA GLU A 332 17.42 24.72 -8.41
C GLU A 332 15.90 24.53 -8.24
N TYR A 333 15.47 23.79 -7.22
CA TYR A 333 14.05 23.72 -6.86
C TYR A 333 13.50 25.11 -6.55
N SER A 334 14.22 25.92 -5.77
CA SER A 334 13.79 27.28 -5.42
C SER A 334 13.67 28.18 -6.65
N LYS A 335 14.58 28.08 -7.63
CA LYS A 335 14.51 28.84 -8.89
C LYS A 335 13.27 28.48 -9.71
N LYS A 336 12.81 27.23 -9.62
CA LYS A 336 11.58 26.72 -10.24
C LYS A 336 10.33 26.97 -9.39
N GLY A 337 10.44 27.74 -8.30
CA GLY A 337 9.32 28.10 -7.43
C GLY A 337 8.95 27.05 -6.38
N ILE A 338 9.78 26.01 -6.19
CA ILE A 338 9.54 24.91 -5.25
C ILE A 338 10.48 25.08 -4.05
N ILE A 339 9.93 25.34 -2.86
CA ILE A 339 10.71 25.37 -1.61
C ILE A 339 10.58 24.00 -0.93
N HIS A 340 11.60 23.15 -1.13
CA HIS A 340 11.55 21.73 -0.77
C HIS A 340 11.81 21.42 0.71
N GLY A 341 12.49 22.31 1.44
CA GLY A 341 12.76 22.15 2.87
C GLY A 341 11.57 22.61 3.71
N THR A 342 11.10 21.76 4.63
CA THR A 342 10.00 22.09 5.56
C THR A 342 10.45 21.96 7.01
N ILE A 343 10.13 22.94 7.84
CA ILE A 343 10.42 22.89 9.28
C ILE A 343 9.49 21.86 9.94
N SER A 344 10.04 20.75 10.42
CA SER A 344 9.28 19.68 11.07
C SER A 344 9.31 19.78 12.59
N GLU A 345 10.46 20.12 13.18
CA GLU A 345 10.63 20.22 14.64
C GLU A 345 11.65 21.30 15.03
N ILE A 346 11.56 21.80 16.26
CA ILE A 346 12.46 22.83 16.82
C ILE A 346 13.00 22.36 18.18
N PHE A 347 14.29 22.57 18.40
CA PHE A 347 15.05 22.17 19.58
C PHE A 347 15.80 23.37 20.18
N GLU A 348 15.80 23.48 21.51
CA GLU A 348 16.67 24.42 22.24
C GLU A 348 17.91 23.65 22.72
N GLU A 349 19.09 24.17 22.40
CA GLU A 349 20.37 23.69 22.92
C GLU A 349 20.70 24.48 24.19
N ILE A 350 20.85 23.79 25.32
CA ILE A 350 21.06 24.38 26.65
C ILE A 350 22.35 23.80 27.25
N ASP A 351 23.11 24.64 27.96
CA ASP A 351 24.26 24.23 28.76
C ASP A 351 23.76 23.51 30.02
N GLU A 352 24.08 22.21 30.13
CA GLU A 352 23.54 21.32 31.17
C GLU A 352 23.95 21.72 32.59
N LYS A 353 25.06 22.47 32.76
CA LYS A 353 25.55 22.90 34.09
C LYS A 353 24.98 24.23 34.54
N THR A 354 24.73 25.15 33.60
CA THR A 354 24.31 26.52 33.92
C THR A 354 22.84 26.80 33.60
N ASN A 355 22.17 25.85 32.95
CA ASN A 355 20.81 25.98 32.41
C ASN A 355 20.65 27.21 31.49
N LYS A 356 21.76 27.66 30.88
CA LYS A 356 21.80 28.81 29.98
C LYS A 356 21.58 28.36 28.54
N TYR A 357 20.74 29.10 27.84
CA TYR A 357 20.47 28.94 26.42
C TYR A 357 21.75 29.12 25.58
N ILE A 358 22.00 28.20 24.65
CA ILE A 358 23.12 28.21 23.71
C ILE A 358 22.65 28.61 22.31
N ASP A 359 21.72 27.86 21.71
CA ASP A 359 21.23 28.09 20.34
C ASP A 359 19.87 27.40 20.12
N THR A 360 19.16 27.75 19.04
CA THR A 360 17.94 27.06 18.60
C THR A 360 18.22 26.33 17.29
N LYS A 361 18.05 25.01 17.30
CA LYS A 361 18.21 24.15 16.12
C LYS A 361 16.85 23.73 15.59
N VAL A 362 16.72 23.67 14.28
CA VAL A 362 15.49 23.37 13.56
C VAL A 362 15.71 22.15 12.68
N ARG A 363 14.82 21.17 12.78
CA ARG A 363 14.80 20.01 11.88
C ARG A 363 14.08 20.42 10.60
N VAL A 364 14.82 20.42 9.50
CA VAL A 364 14.30 20.67 8.15
C VAL A 364 14.19 19.31 7.46
N SER A 365 12.98 18.91 7.12
CA SER A 365 12.69 17.65 6.44
C SER A 365 12.46 17.87 4.95
N PHE A 366 12.88 16.90 4.13
CA PHE A 366 12.72 16.89 2.68
C PHE A 366 11.74 15.79 2.29
N PHE A 367 10.67 16.16 1.58
CA PHE A 367 9.71 15.17 1.08
C PHE A 367 9.29 15.49 -0.36
N PRO A 368 9.56 14.61 -1.32
CA PRO A 368 10.35 13.37 -1.23
C PRO A 368 11.81 13.57 -0.78
N GLU A 369 12.44 12.50 -0.29
CA GLU A 369 13.85 12.51 0.15
C GLU A 369 14.77 12.87 -1.03
N ILE A 370 15.78 13.73 -0.82
CA ILE A 370 16.79 14.04 -1.83
C ILE A 370 17.99 13.14 -1.55
N ALA A 371 18.32 12.22 -2.47
CA ALA A 371 19.34 11.19 -2.23
C ALA A 371 19.06 10.38 -0.95
N ASN A 372 20.01 10.35 -0.02
CA ASN A 372 19.89 9.74 1.31
C ASN A 372 19.44 10.74 2.40
N TYR A 373 19.17 12.01 2.05
CA TYR A 373 18.79 13.04 3.00
C TYR A 373 17.27 13.10 3.18
N LYS A 374 16.81 12.58 4.31
CA LYS A 374 15.41 12.73 4.76
C LYS A 374 15.17 14.05 5.50
N GLU A 375 16.20 14.49 6.21
CA GLU A 375 16.16 15.64 7.10
C GLU A 375 17.56 16.13 7.44
N VAL A 376 17.66 17.39 7.86
CA VAL A 376 18.89 18.03 8.30
C VAL A 376 18.57 18.92 9.51
N LEU A 377 19.46 18.92 10.52
CA LEU A 377 19.30 19.72 11.73
C LEU A 377 20.10 21.03 11.60
N VAL A 378 19.39 22.14 11.39
CA VAL A 378 19.95 23.45 11.00
C VAL A 378 19.73 24.49 12.10
N PRO A 379 20.77 25.17 12.60
CA PRO A 379 20.59 26.33 13.48
C PRO A 379 19.73 27.42 12.83
N LEU A 380 18.84 28.05 13.61
CA LEU A 380 17.85 29.01 13.12
C LEU A 380 18.50 30.16 12.32
N LYS A 381 19.72 30.58 12.68
CA LYS A 381 20.51 31.63 11.99
C LYS A 381 20.83 31.32 10.51
N TYR A 382 20.83 30.04 10.12
CA TYR A 382 21.09 29.61 8.75
C TYR A 382 19.82 29.37 7.93
N LEU A 383 18.63 29.58 8.51
CA LEU A 383 17.37 29.52 7.77
C LEU A 383 17.00 30.89 7.20
N TYR A 384 16.45 30.90 5.99
CA TYR A 384 15.93 32.09 5.34
C TYR A 384 14.83 31.74 4.34
N GLY A 385 13.98 32.72 4.00
CA GLY A 385 12.87 32.49 3.08
C GLY A 385 11.69 31.73 3.72
N GLY A 386 10.49 32.03 3.22
CA GLY A 386 9.22 31.73 3.86
C GLY A 386 8.50 33.03 4.23
N ASN A 387 7.17 33.01 4.37
CA ASN A 387 6.35 34.19 4.69
C ASN A 387 6.53 34.68 6.15
N PHE A 388 7.76 34.73 6.65
CA PHE A 388 8.14 35.15 8.00
C PHE A 388 9.54 35.78 7.98
N ILE A 389 9.76 36.77 8.86
CA ILE A 389 11.08 37.38 9.10
C ILE A 389 11.54 36.92 10.48
N ILE A 390 12.73 36.32 10.57
CA ILE A 390 13.34 35.94 11.84
C ILE A 390 14.26 37.09 12.29
N GLU A 391 13.72 38.03 13.07
CA GLU A 391 14.55 38.93 13.87
C GLU A 391 14.87 38.25 15.21
N HIS A 392 16.10 38.39 15.70
CA HIS A 392 16.57 37.70 16.92
C HIS A 392 15.77 38.02 18.19
N ASP A 393 14.81 38.96 18.16
CA ASP A 393 13.95 39.31 19.28
C ASP A 393 12.45 39.57 18.95
N LYS A 394 11.91 39.16 17.78
CA LYS A 394 10.45 39.08 17.51
C LYS A 394 10.14 38.52 16.11
N ILE A 395 9.13 37.65 16.00
CA ILE A 395 8.57 37.21 14.70
C ILE A 395 7.37 38.10 14.37
N LYS A 396 7.44 38.90 13.29
CA LYS A 396 6.30 39.69 12.79
C LYS A 396 5.73 39.08 11.51
N ILE A 397 4.39 39.00 11.46
CA ILE A 397 3.60 38.62 10.28
C ILE A 397 3.18 39.91 9.58
N ASN A 398 3.45 40.07 8.29
CA ASN A 398 2.86 41.16 7.50
C ASN A 398 1.47 40.73 6.99
N PHE A 399 0.45 41.53 7.31
CA PHE A 399 -0.85 41.55 6.63
C PHE A 399 -0.92 42.81 5.76
N MET A 400 -1.54 42.70 4.59
CA MET A 400 -2.02 43.85 3.83
C MET A 400 -3.44 43.57 3.33
N ASP A 401 -4.29 44.58 3.49
CA ASP A 401 -5.77 44.62 3.46
C ASP A 401 -6.36 44.34 2.05
N THR A 402 -7.63 44.02 1.80
CA THR A 402 -8.96 44.41 2.32
C THR A 402 -10.00 43.40 1.80
N ILE A 403 -11.08 43.10 2.53
CA ILE A 403 -12.49 43.06 2.06
C ILE A 403 -13.39 42.80 3.29
N THR A 404 -14.39 43.68 3.44
CA THR A 404 -15.47 43.67 4.45
C THR A 404 -16.37 42.44 4.40
N PRO A 405 -17.09 42.10 5.49
CA PRO A 405 -17.93 40.91 5.55
C PRO A 405 -19.28 41.14 4.87
N GLU A 406 -19.58 40.36 3.83
CA GLU A 406 -20.93 40.27 3.24
C GLU A 406 -21.78 39.21 3.96
N ARG A 407 -23.03 39.59 4.24
CA ARG A 407 -24.12 38.70 4.65
C ARG A 407 -24.46 37.80 3.46
N THR A 408 -24.38 36.48 3.63
CA THR A 408 -24.89 35.54 2.63
C THR A 408 -26.42 35.56 2.60
N LEU A 409 -26.97 35.60 1.38
CA LEU A 409 -28.41 35.57 1.11
C LEU A 409 -28.85 34.13 0.78
N PRO A 410 -30.12 33.76 1.04
CA PRO A 410 -30.56 32.36 1.08
C PRO A 410 -30.55 31.58 -0.25
N TRP A 411 -30.32 32.24 -1.38
CA TRP A 411 -30.36 31.63 -2.73
C TRP A 411 -28.99 31.14 -3.23
N GLU A 412 -27.90 31.37 -2.50
CA GLU A 412 -26.56 30.85 -2.84
C GLU A 412 -26.33 29.38 -2.37
N GLU A 413 -27.16 28.86 -1.46
CA GLU A 413 -26.95 27.51 -0.91
C GLU A 413 -27.28 26.36 -1.88
N ASP A 414 -28.16 26.59 -2.86
CA ASP A 414 -28.64 25.52 -3.74
C ASP A 414 -27.72 25.33 -4.97
N GLU A 415 -27.13 26.40 -5.52
CA GLU A 415 -26.13 26.30 -6.61
C GLU A 415 -24.81 25.66 -6.13
N ASP A 416 -24.37 25.94 -4.91
CA ASP A 416 -23.13 25.37 -4.34
C ASP A 416 -23.27 23.88 -3.99
N LYS A 417 -24.47 23.42 -3.62
CA LYS A 417 -24.74 21.99 -3.36
C LYS A 417 -24.69 21.17 -4.65
N GLU A 418 -25.28 21.65 -5.74
CA GLU A 418 -25.24 20.97 -7.03
C GLU A 418 -23.82 20.87 -7.57
N LYS A 419 -23.06 21.97 -7.50
CA LYS A 419 -21.65 22.01 -7.92
C LYS A 419 -20.77 21.06 -7.11
N LYS A 420 -20.96 21.01 -5.78
CA LYS A 420 -20.25 20.08 -4.89
C LYS A 420 -20.59 18.62 -5.19
N GLN A 421 -21.85 18.31 -5.48
CA GLN A 421 -22.30 16.97 -5.82
C GLN A 421 -21.76 16.53 -7.19
N HIS A 422 -21.67 17.45 -8.16
CA HIS A 422 -21.04 17.22 -9.46
C HIS A 422 -19.53 16.89 -9.32
N ASN A 423 -18.79 17.70 -8.56
CA ASN A 423 -17.35 17.47 -8.32
C ASN A 423 -17.09 16.13 -7.64
N LEU A 424 -17.93 15.76 -6.66
CA LEU A 424 -17.83 14.48 -5.98
C LEU A 424 -18.07 13.30 -6.92
N ASN A 425 -18.99 13.41 -7.87
CA ASN A 425 -19.25 12.35 -8.85
C ASN A 425 -18.06 12.19 -9.81
N MET A 426 -17.48 13.30 -10.29
CA MET A 426 -16.28 13.29 -11.13
C MET A 426 -15.10 12.62 -10.43
N LEU A 427 -14.88 12.95 -9.16
CA LEU A 427 -13.85 12.36 -8.32
C LEU A 427 -14.01 10.84 -8.20
N VAL A 428 -15.22 10.38 -7.89
CA VAL A 428 -15.54 8.96 -7.74
C VAL A 428 -15.31 8.21 -9.05
N SER A 429 -15.66 8.80 -10.20
CA SER A 429 -15.37 8.24 -11.51
C SER A 429 -13.87 8.10 -11.78
N GLU A 430 -13.08 9.10 -11.41
CA GLU A 430 -11.62 9.04 -11.60
C GLU A 430 -10.96 8.02 -10.67
N LEU A 431 -11.44 7.93 -9.43
CA LEU A 431 -11.00 6.91 -8.50
C LEU A 431 -11.28 5.49 -9.03
N LEU A 432 -12.43 5.29 -9.70
CA LEU A 432 -12.76 4.04 -10.36
C LEU A 432 -11.79 3.74 -11.53
N ASN A 433 -11.41 4.73 -12.32
CA ASN A 433 -10.45 4.56 -13.42
C ASN A 433 -9.07 4.12 -12.88
N ILE A 434 -8.54 4.79 -11.86
CA ILE A 434 -7.26 4.43 -11.24
C ILE A 434 -7.32 3.02 -10.64
N LEU A 435 -8.44 2.67 -10.01
CA LEU A 435 -8.66 1.33 -9.47
C LEU A 435 -8.70 0.28 -10.58
N GLU A 436 -9.44 0.56 -11.66
CA GLU A 436 -9.52 -0.27 -12.87
C GLU A 436 -8.14 -0.51 -13.48
N ASP A 437 -7.31 0.51 -13.62
CA ASP A 437 -5.96 0.37 -14.17
C ASP A 437 -5.06 -0.56 -13.33
N ASN A 438 -5.14 -0.44 -12.01
CA ASN A 438 -4.41 -1.33 -11.10
C ASN A 438 -4.95 -2.77 -11.15
N VAL A 439 -6.28 -2.94 -11.24
CA VAL A 439 -6.88 -4.26 -11.42
C VAL A 439 -6.46 -4.89 -12.74
N ILE A 440 -6.54 -4.16 -13.86
CA ILE A 440 -6.12 -4.62 -15.19
C ILE A 440 -4.65 -5.04 -15.15
N TYR A 441 -3.76 -4.19 -14.61
CA TYR A 441 -2.34 -4.50 -14.53
C TYR A 441 -2.06 -5.80 -13.76
N LEU A 442 -2.67 -5.97 -12.59
CA LEU A 442 -2.50 -7.17 -11.78
C LEU A 442 -3.14 -8.39 -12.45
N SER A 443 -4.30 -8.25 -13.08
CA SER A 443 -4.95 -9.32 -13.86
C SER A 443 -4.06 -9.81 -15.01
N LYS A 444 -3.38 -8.92 -15.72
CA LYS A 444 -2.42 -9.31 -16.77
C LYS A 444 -1.28 -10.17 -16.24
N ILE A 445 -0.79 -9.87 -15.04
CA ILE A 445 0.24 -10.68 -14.38
C ILE A 445 -0.31 -12.03 -13.90
N ILE A 446 -1.52 -12.03 -13.32
CA ILE A 446 -2.20 -13.24 -12.83
C ILE A 446 -2.43 -14.24 -13.96
N TYR A 447 -2.97 -13.77 -15.07
CA TYR A 447 -3.32 -14.61 -16.22
C TYR A 447 -2.19 -14.71 -17.25
N ASN A 448 -1.04 -14.08 -16.98
CA ASN A 448 0.14 -14.07 -17.82
C ASN A 448 -0.17 -13.77 -19.30
N THR A 449 -0.89 -12.66 -19.54
CA THR A 449 -1.35 -12.22 -20.86
C THR A 449 -1.38 -10.70 -20.93
N ASP A 450 -1.08 -10.14 -22.09
CA ASP A 450 -1.22 -8.70 -22.34
C ASP A 450 -2.66 -8.31 -22.70
N GLU A 451 -3.44 -9.27 -23.20
CA GLU A 451 -4.84 -9.13 -23.58
C GLU A 451 -5.73 -9.96 -22.66
N LEU A 452 -6.66 -9.28 -21.98
CA LEU A 452 -7.57 -9.92 -21.04
C LEU A 452 -8.88 -10.29 -21.74
N ILE A 453 -9.30 -11.53 -21.55
CA ILE A 453 -10.68 -11.97 -21.82
C ILE A 453 -11.45 -12.04 -20.50
N SER A 454 -12.78 -11.92 -20.57
CA SER A 454 -13.63 -12.11 -19.38
C SER A 454 -13.41 -13.51 -18.79
N TYR A 455 -13.18 -13.55 -17.48
CA TYR A 455 -13.09 -14.80 -16.73
C TYR A 455 -14.40 -15.60 -16.83
N GLN A 456 -15.55 -14.92 -16.84
CA GLN A 456 -16.83 -15.57 -17.05
C GLN A 456 -16.93 -16.19 -18.46
N LEU A 457 -16.53 -15.45 -19.50
CA LEU A 457 -16.48 -15.97 -20.87
C LEU A 457 -15.57 -17.20 -20.96
N LYS A 458 -14.37 -17.15 -20.35
CA LYS A 458 -13.46 -18.30 -20.24
C LYS A 458 -14.14 -19.50 -19.60
N GLU A 459 -14.82 -19.33 -18.45
CA GLU A 459 -15.51 -20.42 -17.77
C GLU A 459 -16.65 -21.01 -18.63
N ASP A 460 -17.38 -20.19 -19.37
CA ASP A 460 -18.48 -20.64 -20.22
C ASP A 460 -17.97 -21.40 -21.45
N ILE A 461 -16.88 -20.94 -22.08
CA ILE A 461 -16.19 -21.68 -23.15
C ILE A 461 -15.71 -23.04 -22.64
N LEU A 462 -15.11 -23.11 -21.45
CA LEU A 462 -14.63 -24.37 -20.88
C LEU A 462 -15.78 -25.33 -20.55
N LYS A 463 -16.95 -24.82 -20.13
CA LYS A 463 -18.15 -25.64 -19.92
C LYS A 463 -18.68 -26.20 -21.23
N GLU A 464 -18.78 -25.38 -22.28
CA GLU A 464 -19.21 -25.86 -23.60
C GLU A 464 -18.21 -26.86 -24.20
N TYR A 465 -16.90 -26.63 -24.07
CA TYR A 465 -15.90 -27.62 -24.47
C TYR A 465 -16.06 -28.96 -23.72
N LYS A 466 -16.29 -28.91 -22.40
CA LYS A 466 -16.55 -30.13 -21.61
C LYS A 466 -17.80 -30.87 -22.08
N LYS A 467 -18.85 -30.14 -22.46
CA LYS A 467 -20.09 -30.71 -22.99
C LYS A 467 -19.87 -31.34 -24.36
N LEU A 468 -19.15 -30.66 -25.26
CA LEU A 468 -18.78 -31.18 -26.58
C LEU A 468 -17.94 -32.46 -26.49
N THR A 469 -17.04 -32.53 -25.51
CA THR A 469 -16.13 -33.67 -25.30
C THR A 469 -16.67 -34.69 -24.29
N ASN A 470 -17.93 -34.54 -23.84
CA ASN A 470 -18.63 -35.43 -22.91
C ASN A 470 -17.86 -35.69 -21.58
N GLN A 471 -17.16 -34.68 -21.08
CA GLN A 471 -16.41 -34.75 -19.83
C GLN A 471 -17.36 -34.67 -18.62
N LYS A 472 -17.42 -35.76 -17.85
CA LYS A 472 -18.23 -35.85 -16.62
C LYS A 472 -17.47 -35.44 -15.35
N THR A 473 -16.16 -35.21 -15.45
CA THR A 473 -15.34 -34.92 -14.26
C THR A 473 -15.40 -33.45 -13.87
N LYS A 474 -15.17 -33.19 -12.56
CA LYS A 474 -15.12 -31.82 -12.04
C LYS A 474 -13.97 -31.01 -12.67
N TYR A 475 -12.85 -31.65 -12.95
CA TYR A 475 -11.67 -30.98 -13.51
C TYR A 475 -11.77 -30.88 -15.02
N PHE A 476 -11.16 -29.83 -15.59
CA PHE A 476 -11.00 -29.72 -17.03
C PHE A 476 -9.90 -30.67 -17.48
N THR A 477 -10.19 -31.49 -18.48
CA THR A 477 -9.23 -32.34 -19.15
C THR A 477 -9.15 -31.88 -20.60
N PHE A 478 -7.99 -31.43 -21.03
CA PHE A 478 -7.79 -31.14 -22.44
C PHE A 478 -7.80 -32.46 -23.23
N ILE A 479 -8.63 -32.55 -24.28
CA ILE A 479 -8.74 -33.72 -25.15
C ILE A 479 -8.20 -33.31 -26.50
N GLY A 480 -6.91 -33.56 -26.69
CA GLY A 480 -6.23 -33.28 -27.94
C GLY A 480 -4.85 -33.92 -27.95
N PRO A 481 -4.24 -34.09 -29.13
CA PRO A 481 -2.98 -34.82 -29.29
C PRO A 481 -1.86 -34.17 -28.48
N GLN A 482 -1.38 -34.87 -27.45
CA GLN A 482 -0.25 -34.43 -26.63
C GLN A 482 1.08 -34.87 -27.25
N PRO A 483 2.09 -33.98 -27.32
CA PRO A 483 3.41 -34.38 -27.77
C PRO A 483 4.03 -35.35 -26.77
N ILE A 484 4.58 -36.45 -27.29
CA ILE A 484 5.35 -37.43 -26.52
C ILE A 484 6.76 -37.45 -27.08
N SER A 485 7.77 -37.25 -26.24
CA SER A 485 9.17 -37.37 -26.65
C SER A 485 9.49 -38.82 -27.00
N LEU A 486 10.25 -39.04 -28.07
CA LEU A 486 10.65 -40.37 -28.52
C LEU A 486 11.78 -40.92 -27.62
N ASN A 487 11.39 -41.52 -26.50
CA ASN A 487 12.31 -42.16 -25.55
C ASN A 487 12.05 -43.67 -25.50
N LYS A 488 13.06 -44.46 -25.11
CA LYS A 488 12.95 -45.92 -24.99
C LYS A 488 11.76 -46.38 -24.12
N SER A 489 11.45 -45.63 -23.06
CA SER A 489 10.28 -45.87 -22.20
C SER A 489 8.94 -45.73 -22.93
N ASN A 490 8.86 -44.84 -23.92
CA ASN A 490 7.62 -44.53 -24.65
C ASN A 490 7.41 -45.45 -25.87
N ILE A 491 8.34 -46.37 -26.12
CA ILE A 491 8.26 -47.41 -27.16
C ILE A 491 8.12 -48.80 -26.51
N ASP A 492 8.13 -48.89 -25.18
CA ASP A 492 7.92 -50.15 -24.46
C ASP A 492 6.47 -50.63 -24.62
N ILE A 493 6.30 -51.91 -24.94
CA ILE A 493 4.99 -52.52 -25.13
C ILE A 493 4.20 -52.64 -23.81
N ASN A 494 4.90 -52.64 -22.68
CA ASN A 494 4.30 -52.69 -21.35
C ASN A 494 3.90 -51.31 -20.82
N ASN A 495 4.25 -50.23 -21.53
CA ASN A 495 3.85 -48.89 -21.15
C ASN A 495 2.44 -48.58 -21.72
N PRO A 496 1.42 -48.31 -20.88
CA PRO A 496 0.09 -47.96 -21.36
C PRO A 496 0.05 -46.65 -22.16
N ASN A 497 1.07 -45.80 -22.03
CA ASN A 497 1.25 -44.56 -22.79
C ASN A 497 2.28 -44.71 -23.93
N SER A 498 2.48 -45.94 -24.43
CA SER A 498 3.39 -46.21 -25.53
C SER A 498 2.89 -45.59 -26.83
N ILE A 499 3.79 -45.06 -27.66
CA ILE A 499 3.46 -44.54 -28.99
C ILE A 499 3.03 -45.65 -29.97
N LEU A 500 3.10 -46.91 -29.55
CA LEU A 500 2.66 -48.08 -30.33
C LEU A 500 1.14 -48.25 -30.36
N VAL A 501 0.39 -47.58 -29.48
CA VAL A 501 -1.08 -47.67 -29.37
C VAL A 501 -1.67 -46.26 -29.37
N ASP A 502 -2.71 -46.02 -30.17
CA ASP A 502 -3.49 -44.76 -30.23
C ASP A 502 -2.64 -43.47 -30.39
N TYR A 503 -1.58 -43.52 -31.20
CA TYR A 503 -0.68 -42.37 -31.47
C TYR A 503 -0.94 -41.71 -32.84
N ALA A 504 -0.80 -40.39 -32.90
CA ALA A 504 -0.90 -39.59 -34.12
C ALA A 504 0.45 -38.93 -34.46
N VAL A 505 0.97 -39.18 -35.66
CA VAL A 505 2.20 -38.56 -36.18
C VAL A 505 1.90 -37.13 -36.65
N THR A 506 2.74 -36.17 -36.26
CA THR A 506 2.62 -34.76 -36.68
C THR A 506 3.99 -34.17 -36.97
N GLU A 507 4.08 -33.31 -38.01
CA GLU A 507 5.35 -32.75 -38.51
C GLU A 507 6.04 -31.75 -37.59
N LYS A 508 5.31 -31.15 -36.64
CA LYS A 508 5.88 -30.16 -35.70
C LYS A 508 5.61 -30.54 -34.25
N ALA A 509 6.68 -30.87 -33.54
CA ALA A 509 6.67 -31.21 -32.12
C ALA A 509 7.18 -30.08 -31.22
N ASP A 510 7.68 -29.00 -31.81
CA ASP A 510 8.28 -27.84 -31.16
C ASP A 510 7.30 -26.65 -31.09
N GLY A 511 6.98 -26.20 -29.86
CA GLY A 511 6.17 -25.01 -29.61
C GLY A 511 4.97 -25.22 -28.68
N GLU A 512 4.27 -24.12 -28.37
CA GLU A 512 2.95 -24.15 -27.72
C GLU A 512 1.91 -24.70 -28.70
N ARG A 513 1.12 -25.70 -28.29
CA ARG A 513 0.02 -26.24 -29.09
C ARG A 513 -1.31 -25.71 -28.58
N TYR A 514 -2.09 -25.15 -29.49
CA TYR A 514 -3.45 -24.71 -29.24
C TYR A 514 -4.41 -25.44 -30.17
N GLU A 515 -5.53 -25.89 -29.63
CA GLU A 515 -6.69 -26.36 -30.37
C GLU A 515 -7.61 -25.17 -30.65
N LEU A 516 -8.01 -25.00 -31.90
CA LEU A 516 -8.98 -23.98 -32.31
C LEU A 516 -10.40 -24.50 -32.03
N LEU A 517 -11.09 -23.85 -31.10
CA LEU A 517 -12.49 -24.09 -30.79
C LEU A 517 -13.34 -22.95 -31.38
N ILE A 518 -14.34 -23.31 -32.18
CA ILE A 518 -15.28 -22.34 -32.75
C ILE A 518 -16.63 -22.50 -32.07
N ILE A 519 -17.08 -21.44 -31.38
CA ILE A 519 -18.40 -21.36 -30.72
C ILE A 519 -19.05 -20.05 -31.14
N ASP A 520 -20.29 -20.12 -31.62
CA ASP A 520 -21.11 -18.95 -31.99
C ASP A 520 -20.36 -17.95 -32.90
N ASN A 521 -19.71 -18.48 -33.94
CA ASN A 521 -18.85 -17.74 -34.90
C ASN A 521 -17.62 -17.04 -34.30
N ASN A 522 -17.32 -17.26 -33.01
CA ASN A 522 -16.10 -16.81 -32.37
C ASN A 522 -15.07 -17.94 -32.33
N SER A 523 -13.80 -17.57 -32.48
CA SER A 523 -12.66 -18.49 -32.52
C SER A 523 -11.84 -18.35 -31.25
N TYR A 524 -11.63 -19.47 -30.55
CA TYR A 524 -10.88 -19.53 -29.29
C TYR A 524 -9.74 -20.52 -29.39
N LEU A 525 -8.60 -20.20 -28.79
CA LEU A 525 -7.42 -21.07 -28.74
C LEU A 525 -7.31 -21.69 -27.35
N ILE A 526 -7.31 -23.03 -27.27
CA ILE A 526 -7.26 -23.78 -26.01
C ILE A 526 -5.98 -24.63 -25.97
N ASN A 527 -5.24 -24.61 -24.86
CA ASN A 527 -4.08 -25.48 -24.67
C ASN A 527 -4.22 -26.38 -23.44
N ALA A 528 -3.31 -27.36 -23.34
CA ALA A 528 -3.25 -28.32 -22.23
C ALA A 528 -2.47 -27.80 -21.01
N LYS A 529 -1.66 -26.75 -21.18
CA LYS A 529 -0.90 -26.15 -20.08
C LYS A 529 -1.88 -25.44 -19.15
N LYS A 530 -1.73 -25.69 -17.84
CA LYS A 530 -2.57 -25.08 -16.79
C LYS A 530 -2.75 -23.58 -17.08
N ILE A 531 -4.00 -23.18 -17.26
CA ILE A 531 -4.46 -21.81 -17.50
C ILE A 531 -4.27 -20.97 -16.26
#